data_AF-A0A9P1G3F4-F1
#
_entry.id   AF-A0A9P1G3F4-F1
#
_cell.length_a   1.000
_cell.length_b   1.000
_cell.length_c   1.000
_cell.angle_alpha   90.00
_cell.angle_beta   90.00
_cell.angle_gamma   90.00
#
_symmetry.space_group_name_H-M   'P 1'
#
loop_
_entity.id
_entity.type
_entity.pdbx_description
1 polymer ?
#
loop_
_entity_poly.entity_id
_entity_poly.type
_entity_poly.pdbx_seq_one_letter_code
_entity_poly.pdbx_strand_id
1 'polypeptide(L)'
;MAAEQVRRAFQDETVKTELFRLLEAEPFAEGLLLEHYPELLREWRAISDAMQVPWQYVMVCELSLASFCSPTAVLFPWNTLRVYPVLWWFLLHPGAFNTSGVIRLYSEVWHLLEQDINGARAQLRDQWQGQGNQRNPFAGSVSATSGSGSLEGEGKLMALPQNLSRSCGFLPEGKRLLQWLKNEGAINESIVVELFERSRWKRSTVNAERTFVVSFPFFLASGALHIEDVLELYVSGDPLGIRGRLGLFYARATFKRAREVEAAAAAISAERYGLEKRLRERFARAWRAHDPLHAAPAHLFEDHAGYQWRVYTLAPEALRDFEARFDYHTQQQEAAHLQRLAESHFHSKAKTKHLRHALALHLCEESRLGHAVNEWNTVVPLPAMLVGRALSDYMDKCDRTVADFVADVLQRGDAAPKPSVGGGGRATVRQQLLAVLATNQGHLEQLQPPRIHPVLEIMRAVLRARHPWIESGNILKVASCKNALRTFGSPEQLQLYCLAAKALYFAGFGFAGMGTNSHGTPVIWFRKRPLEVGSGSYAISVNILTALGLGVGEYVGANLDAERPSTAPAADMPPQPEDMAAFLAKLQGLIQRQNAAE
;
A
#
# COMPACT_ATOMS: atom_id res chain seq x y z
N MET A 1 -9.40 1.80 -16.56
CA MET A 1 -9.92 3.18 -16.58
C MET A 1 -10.84 3.51 -15.39
N ALA A 2 -11.29 2.53 -14.59
CA ALA A 2 -12.25 2.71 -13.49
C ALA A 2 -11.73 3.48 -12.25
N ALA A 3 -10.47 3.30 -11.84
CA ALA A 3 -9.95 3.86 -10.57
C ALA A 3 -9.91 5.39 -10.51
N GLU A 4 -9.64 6.04 -11.65
CA GLU A 4 -9.56 7.50 -11.72
C GLU A 4 -10.94 8.16 -11.68
N GLN A 5 -11.98 7.48 -12.20
CA GLN A 5 -13.36 7.95 -12.12
C GLN A 5 -13.87 7.91 -10.69
N VAL A 6 -13.64 6.80 -9.98
CA VAL A 6 -14.01 6.67 -8.55
C VAL A 6 -13.26 7.69 -7.72
N ARG A 7 -11.96 7.90 -7.94
CA ARG A 7 -11.20 8.95 -7.24
C ARG A 7 -11.81 10.34 -7.43
N ARG A 8 -12.27 10.67 -8.64
CA ARG A 8 -12.93 11.96 -8.91
C ARG A 8 -14.30 12.05 -8.24
N ALA A 9 -15.08 10.98 -8.23
CA ALA A 9 -16.36 10.95 -7.51
C ALA A 9 -16.14 11.16 -5.99
N PHE A 10 -15.11 10.54 -5.42
CA PHE A 10 -14.68 10.76 -4.05
C PHE A 10 -13.96 12.10 -3.82
N GLN A 11 -13.83 13.00 -4.80
CA GLN A 11 -13.49 14.41 -4.52
C GLN A 11 -14.72 15.22 -4.11
N ASP A 12 -15.92 14.72 -4.40
CA ASP A 12 -17.18 15.30 -3.96
C ASP A 12 -17.45 14.88 -2.51
N GLU A 13 -17.53 15.87 -1.61
CA GLU A 13 -17.81 15.64 -0.19
C GLU A 13 -19.19 15.04 0.06
N THR A 14 -20.15 15.22 -0.86
CA THR A 14 -21.48 14.59 -0.75
C THR A 14 -21.41 13.07 -0.89
N VAL A 15 -20.55 12.58 -1.80
CA VAL A 15 -20.31 11.14 -2.03
C VAL A 15 -19.62 10.52 -0.81
N LYS A 16 -18.61 11.20 -0.25
CA LYS A 16 -17.99 10.75 1.01
C LYS A 16 -19.00 10.69 2.15
N THR A 17 -19.81 11.74 2.29
CA THR A 17 -20.83 11.83 3.33
C THR A 17 -21.88 10.71 3.20
N GLU A 18 -22.27 10.34 1.97
CA GLU A 18 -23.17 9.21 1.71
C GLU A 18 -22.55 7.90 2.22
N LEU A 19 -21.29 7.61 1.87
CA LEU A 19 -20.59 6.42 2.36
C LEU A 19 -20.52 6.40 3.90
N PHE A 20 -20.10 7.50 4.52
CA PHE A 20 -19.96 7.54 5.98
C PHE A 20 -21.30 7.43 6.70
N ARG A 21 -22.40 7.92 6.10
CA ARG A 21 -23.76 7.68 6.62
C ARG A 21 -24.11 6.19 6.60
N LEU A 22 -23.77 5.47 5.53
CA LEU A 22 -23.99 4.02 5.44
C LEU A 22 -23.16 3.27 6.49
N LEU A 23 -21.89 3.66 6.67
CA LEU A 23 -21.02 3.06 7.68
C LEU A 23 -21.49 3.36 9.11
N GLU A 24 -22.07 4.54 9.36
CA GLU A 24 -22.64 4.89 10.67
C GLU A 24 -23.91 4.08 10.99
N ALA A 25 -24.65 3.65 9.97
CA ALA A 25 -25.83 2.80 10.12
C ALA A 25 -25.48 1.35 10.49
N GLU A 26 -24.21 0.96 10.42
CA GLU A 26 -23.70 -0.33 10.90
C GLU A 26 -23.06 -0.15 12.29
N PRO A 27 -23.81 -0.29 13.40
CA PRO A 27 -23.23 -0.19 14.73
C PRO A 27 -22.46 -1.48 15.08
N PHE A 28 -21.32 -1.31 15.77
CA PHE A 28 -20.68 -2.42 16.46
C PHE A 28 -21.59 -2.96 17.58
N ALA A 29 -21.59 -4.28 17.78
CA ALA A 29 -22.38 -4.96 18.81
C ALA A 29 -21.80 -4.75 20.22
N GLU A 30 -21.88 -3.52 20.72
CA GLU A 30 -21.31 -3.12 22.02
C GLU A 30 -21.85 -3.94 23.20
N GLY A 31 -23.12 -4.38 23.14
CA GLY A 31 -23.74 -5.18 24.20
C GLY A 31 -22.94 -6.42 24.59
N LEU A 32 -22.25 -7.06 23.63
CA LEU A 32 -21.41 -8.23 23.90
C LEU A 32 -20.17 -7.87 24.73
N LEU A 33 -19.56 -6.70 24.48
CA LEU A 33 -18.46 -6.22 25.30
C LEU A 33 -18.95 -5.82 26.69
N LEU A 34 -20.12 -5.20 26.79
CA LEU A 34 -20.69 -4.81 28.08
C LEU A 34 -21.01 -6.04 28.94
N GLU A 35 -21.54 -7.10 28.33
CA GLU A 35 -21.88 -8.35 29.03
C GLU A 35 -20.64 -9.09 29.53
N HIS A 36 -19.61 -9.21 28.69
CA HIS A 36 -18.48 -10.10 28.96
C HIS A 36 -17.21 -9.41 29.44
N TYR A 37 -16.99 -8.15 29.04
CA TYR A 37 -15.78 -7.37 29.35
C TYR A 37 -16.13 -5.93 29.74
N PRO A 38 -17.03 -5.72 30.73
CA PRO A 38 -17.50 -4.38 31.12
C PRO A 38 -16.35 -3.46 31.54
N GLU A 39 -15.34 -4.05 32.19
CA GLU A 39 -14.17 -3.32 32.69
C GLU A 39 -13.28 -2.79 31.57
N LEU A 40 -13.00 -3.61 30.54
CA LEU A 40 -12.27 -3.15 29.35
C LEU A 40 -13.04 -2.06 28.60
N LEU A 41 -14.34 -2.27 28.38
CA LEU A 41 -15.17 -1.27 27.71
C LEU A 41 -15.19 0.06 28.48
N ARG A 42 -15.27 0.00 29.81
CA ARG A 42 -15.21 1.18 30.68
C ARG A 42 -13.87 1.90 30.56
N GLU A 43 -12.75 1.18 30.58
CA GLU A 43 -11.41 1.76 30.40
C GLU A 43 -11.25 2.41 29.03
N TRP A 44 -11.65 1.72 27.96
CA TRP A 44 -11.58 2.24 26.59
C TRP A 44 -12.41 3.50 26.41
N ARG A 45 -13.62 3.55 26.99
CA ARG A 45 -14.48 4.73 27.00
C ARG A 45 -13.85 5.89 27.75
N ALA A 46 -13.28 5.64 28.93
CA ALA A 46 -12.61 6.68 29.69
C ALA A 46 -11.50 7.33 28.85
N ILE A 47 -10.58 6.51 28.28
CA ILE A 47 -9.49 7.01 27.42
C ILE A 47 -10.07 7.76 26.20
N SER A 48 -11.08 7.19 25.55
CA SER A 48 -11.75 7.80 24.40
C SER A 48 -12.34 9.17 24.71
N ASP A 49 -12.94 9.32 25.87
CA ASP A 49 -13.57 10.55 26.34
C ASP A 49 -12.53 11.64 26.60
N ALA A 50 -11.41 11.28 27.23
CA ALA A 50 -10.30 12.21 27.48
C ALA A 50 -9.55 12.62 26.20
N MET A 51 -9.53 11.75 25.19
CA MET A 51 -8.79 11.98 23.94
C MET A 51 -9.65 12.50 22.78
N GLN A 52 -10.96 12.61 22.96
CA GLN A 52 -11.93 12.96 21.91
C GLN A 52 -11.80 12.09 20.65
N VAL A 53 -11.84 10.78 20.84
CA VAL A 53 -11.90 9.78 19.76
C VAL A 53 -12.99 8.76 20.05
N PRO A 54 -13.39 7.89 19.11
CA PRO A 54 -14.27 6.77 19.41
C PRO A 54 -13.55 5.69 20.23
N TRP A 55 -14.25 5.06 21.18
CA TRP A 55 -13.68 4.02 22.05
C TRP A 55 -13.23 2.79 21.27
N GLN A 56 -13.84 2.50 20.12
CA GLN A 56 -13.43 1.42 19.22
C GLN A 56 -11.99 1.62 18.73
N TYR A 57 -11.55 2.87 18.58
CA TYR A 57 -10.19 3.17 18.16
C TYR A 57 -9.19 2.86 19.27
N VAL A 58 -9.52 3.22 20.51
CA VAL A 58 -8.74 2.86 21.71
C VAL A 58 -8.64 1.34 21.85
N MET A 59 -9.77 0.63 21.75
CA MET A 59 -9.81 -0.83 21.77
C MET A 59 -8.85 -1.43 20.76
N VAL A 60 -8.94 -1.03 19.48
CA VAL A 60 -8.08 -1.56 18.42
C VAL A 60 -6.60 -1.31 18.73
N CYS A 61 -6.23 -0.13 19.21
CA CYS A 61 -4.84 0.15 19.59
C CYS A 61 -4.36 -0.69 20.79
N GLU A 62 -5.19 -0.88 21.82
CA GLU A 62 -4.83 -1.73 22.97
C GLU A 62 -4.69 -3.19 22.62
N LEU A 63 -5.64 -3.72 21.85
CA LEU A 63 -5.59 -5.09 21.36
C LEU A 63 -4.36 -5.30 20.45
N SER A 64 -4.03 -4.33 19.60
CA SER A 64 -2.81 -4.32 18.81
C SER A 64 -1.54 -4.31 19.68
N LEU A 65 -1.50 -3.49 20.72
CA LEU A 65 -0.36 -3.44 21.64
C LEU A 65 -0.21 -4.75 22.42
N ALA A 66 -1.31 -5.33 22.92
CA ALA A 66 -1.30 -6.63 23.60
C ALA A 66 -0.71 -7.71 22.70
N SER A 67 -1.21 -7.82 21.47
CA SER A 67 -0.69 -8.74 20.47
C SER A 67 0.80 -8.54 20.19
N PHE A 68 1.23 -7.29 20.07
CA PHE A 68 2.63 -6.97 19.78
C PHE A 68 3.58 -7.28 20.95
N CYS A 69 3.11 -7.10 22.18
CA CYS A 69 3.82 -7.55 23.38
C CYS A 69 3.88 -9.09 23.48
N SER A 70 3.08 -9.82 22.70
CA SER A 70 2.94 -11.27 22.74
C SER A 70 3.33 -11.97 21.41
N PRO A 71 4.53 -11.71 20.84
CA PRO A 71 4.93 -12.25 19.54
C PRO A 71 5.12 -13.77 19.55
N THR A 72 5.24 -14.40 20.72
CA THR A 72 5.38 -15.84 20.91
C THR A 72 4.05 -16.55 21.13
N ALA A 73 2.93 -15.82 21.25
CA ALA A 73 1.61 -16.43 21.41
C ALA A 73 1.17 -17.12 20.12
N VAL A 74 0.70 -18.36 20.26
CA VAL A 74 0.07 -19.13 19.19
C VAL A 74 -1.11 -19.92 19.75
N LEU A 75 -2.27 -19.77 19.11
CA LEU A 75 -3.47 -20.51 19.44
C LEU A 75 -3.58 -21.75 18.55
N PHE A 76 -3.84 -22.88 19.19
CA PHE A 76 -4.16 -24.16 18.57
C PHE A 76 -5.60 -24.57 18.95
N PRO A 77 -6.60 -24.22 18.13
CA PRO A 77 -7.95 -24.79 18.27
C PRO A 77 -7.92 -26.30 18.06
N TRP A 78 -7.10 -26.75 17.12
CA TRP A 78 -6.71 -28.14 16.90
C TRP A 78 -5.19 -28.20 16.75
N ASN A 79 -4.60 -29.38 16.95
CA ASN A 79 -3.14 -29.59 16.94
C ASN A 79 -2.44 -29.17 15.62
N THR A 80 -3.18 -29.08 14.52
CA THR A 80 -2.66 -28.72 13.20
C THR A 80 -2.98 -27.29 12.77
N LEU A 81 -3.89 -26.60 13.47
CA LEU A 81 -4.35 -25.28 13.10
C LEU A 81 -3.67 -24.22 13.96
N ARG A 82 -2.70 -23.49 13.40
CA ARG A 82 -1.99 -22.41 14.08
C ARG A 82 -2.65 -21.08 13.79
N VAL A 83 -2.96 -20.33 14.84
CA VAL A 83 -3.48 -18.97 14.73
C VAL A 83 -2.61 -18.02 15.55
N TYR A 84 -2.19 -16.93 14.92
CA TYR A 84 -1.35 -15.92 15.53
C TYR A 84 -2.12 -14.61 15.70
N PRO A 85 -1.83 -13.81 16.75
CA PRO A 85 -2.52 -12.55 16.98
C PRO A 85 -1.94 -11.42 16.10
N VAL A 86 -1.67 -11.69 14.81
CA VAL A 86 -1.21 -10.68 13.84
C VAL A 86 -2.42 -9.91 13.32
N LEU A 87 -2.38 -8.58 13.44
CA LEU A 87 -3.51 -7.70 13.18
C LEU A 87 -3.09 -6.50 12.34
N TRP A 88 -3.84 -6.22 11.27
CA TRP A 88 -3.74 -4.99 10.48
C TRP A 88 -5.06 -4.24 10.57
N TRP A 89 -5.19 -3.38 11.57
CA TRP A 89 -6.46 -2.76 11.92
C TRP A 89 -6.44 -1.25 11.73
N PHE A 90 -7.38 -0.74 10.96
CA PHE A 90 -7.40 0.67 10.60
C PHE A 90 -8.80 1.25 10.75
N LEU A 91 -8.86 2.38 11.45
CA LEU A 91 -10.03 3.23 11.48
C LEU A 91 -10.17 3.90 10.11
N LEU A 92 -11.27 3.64 9.42
CA LEU A 92 -11.66 4.39 8.24
C LEU A 92 -12.22 5.73 8.72
N HIS A 93 -11.48 6.84 8.49
CA HIS A 93 -11.85 8.14 9.05
C HIS A 93 -12.26 9.19 8.03
N PRO A 94 -13.29 10.02 8.32
CA PRO A 94 -13.76 11.08 7.44
C PRO A 94 -12.95 12.38 7.60
N GLY A 95 -11.81 12.37 8.30
CA GLY A 95 -11.03 13.57 8.59
C GLY A 95 -11.53 14.40 9.78
N ALA A 96 -12.49 13.89 10.58
CA ALA A 96 -13.13 14.62 11.68
C ALA A 96 -12.74 14.15 13.11
N PHE A 97 -11.77 13.23 13.26
CA PHE A 97 -11.30 12.79 14.58
C PHE A 97 -9.91 13.30 14.90
N ASN A 98 -9.62 13.44 16.19
CA ASN A 98 -8.26 13.61 16.68
C ASN A 98 -7.49 12.26 16.72
N THR A 99 -7.36 11.60 15.57
CA THR A 99 -6.71 10.27 15.47
C THR A 99 -5.26 10.29 15.93
N SER A 100 -4.56 11.42 15.74
CA SER A 100 -3.16 11.59 16.11
C SER A 100 -2.88 11.43 17.61
N GLY A 101 -3.82 11.81 18.47
CA GLY A 101 -3.64 11.74 19.92
C GLY A 101 -3.45 10.30 20.40
N VAL A 102 -4.34 9.40 20.00
CA VAL A 102 -4.34 7.99 20.40
C VAL A 102 -3.12 7.26 19.86
N ILE A 103 -2.78 7.49 18.59
CA ILE A 103 -1.57 6.89 17.99
C ILE A 103 -0.32 7.35 18.72
N ARG A 104 -0.23 8.64 19.08
CA ARG A 104 0.88 9.15 19.88
C ARG A 104 0.94 8.48 21.26
N LEU A 105 -0.19 8.35 21.94
CA LEU A 105 -0.27 7.68 23.25
C LEU A 105 0.29 6.26 23.18
N TYR A 106 -0.20 5.41 22.26
CA TYR A 106 0.25 4.02 22.19
C TYR A 106 1.66 3.86 21.61
N SER A 107 2.11 4.79 20.75
CA SER A 107 3.51 4.88 20.33
C SER A 107 4.43 5.19 21.52
N GLU A 108 4.02 6.12 22.39
CA GLU A 108 4.78 6.49 23.58
C GLU A 108 4.79 5.35 24.61
N VAL A 109 3.65 4.69 24.84
CA VAL A 109 3.59 3.51 25.71
C VAL A 109 4.56 2.43 25.23
N TRP A 110 4.60 2.16 23.92
CA TRP A 110 5.58 1.24 23.37
C TRP A 110 7.03 1.74 23.55
N HIS A 111 7.29 3.02 23.32
CA HIS A 111 8.62 3.59 23.53
C HIS A 111 9.11 3.37 24.97
N LEU A 112 8.26 3.63 25.97
CA LEU A 112 8.58 3.40 27.37
C LEU A 112 8.78 1.91 27.68
N LEU A 113 8.00 1.02 27.08
CA LEU A 113 8.22 -0.43 27.20
C LEU A 113 9.56 -0.85 26.59
N GLU A 114 9.91 -0.33 25.41
CA GLU A 114 11.19 -0.60 24.75
C GLU A 114 12.38 -0.14 25.61
N GLN A 115 12.25 1.00 26.30
CA GLN A 115 13.23 1.46 27.30
C GLN A 115 13.35 0.48 28.48
N ASP A 116 12.22 0.06 29.07
CA ASP A 116 12.20 -0.89 30.19
C ASP A 116 12.85 -2.24 29.79
N ILE A 117 12.53 -2.74 28.60
CA ILE A 117 13.08 -3.98 28.03
C ILE A 117 14.59 -3.85 27.83
N ASN A 118 15.04 -2.75 27.22
CA ASN A 118 16.47 -2.52 26.97
C ASN A 118 17.25 -2.31 28.27
N GLY A 119 16.65 -1.69 29.29
CA GLY A 119 17.22 -1.60 30.63
C GLY A 119 17.42 -2.97 31.29
N ALA A 120 16.39 -3.82 31.25
CA ALA A 120 16.48 -5.19 31.76
C ALA A 120 17.54 -6.02 31.01
N ARG A 121 17.58 -5.88 29.67
CA ARG A 121 18.60 -6.53 28.82
C ARG A 121 20.01 -6.08 29.15
N ALA A 122 20.23 -4.78 29.40
CA ALA A 122 21.54 -4.28 29.78
C ALA A 122 22.01 -4.88 31.10
N GLN A 123 21.14 -4.95 32.11
CA GLN A 123 21.47 -5.58 33.40
C GLN A 123 21.84 -7.06 33.24
N LEU A 124 21.05 -7.83 32.48
CA LEU A 124 21.32 -9.24 32.22
C LEU A 124 22.60 -9.45 31.41
N ARG A 125 22.89 -8.55 30.46
CA ARG A 125 24.13 -8.56 29.68
C ARG A 125 25.35 -8.36 30.58
N ASP A 126 25.27 -7.43 31.53
CA ASP A 126 26.38 -7.12 32.45
C ASP A 126 26.58 -8.24 33.48
N GLN A 127 25.52 -8.96 33.84
CA GLN A 127 25.57 -10.13 34.74
C GLN A 127 25.95 -11.43 34.03
N TRP A 128 25.93 -11.46 32.69
CA TRP A 128 26.17 -12.67 31.93
C TRP A 128 27.65 -13.09 32.01
N GLN A 129 27.90 -14.17 32.72
CA GLN A 129 29.19 -14.87 32.74
C GLN A 129 29.10 -16.03 31.75
N GLY A 130 29.62 -15.82 30.54
CA GLY A 130 29.55 -16.82 29.49
C GLY A 130 30.21 -18.14 29.86
N GLN A 131 29.66 -19.25 29.36
CA GLN A 131 30.32 -20.55 29.37
C GLN A 131 30.76 -20.90 27.94
N GLY A 132 32.07 -21.01 27.71
CA GLY A 132 32.65 -21.42 26.43
C GLY A 132 32.36 -20.46 25.26
N ASN A 133 32.07 -21.01 24.08
CA ASN A 133 31.82 -20.27 22.82
C ASN A 133 30.37 -19.76 22.66
N GLN A 134 29.58 -19.71 23.72
CA GLN A 134 28.19 -19.22 23.62
C GLN A 134 28.16 -17.71 23.36
N ARG A 135 27.37 -17.28 22.38
CA ARG A 135 27.10 -15.85 22.16
C ARG A 135 26.16 -15.35 23.25
N ASN A 136 26.44 -14.17 23.79
CA ASN A 136 25.58 -13.53 24.78
C ASN A 136 24.18 -13.27 24.18
N PRO A 137 23.11 -13.91 24.70
CA PRO A 137 21.75 -13.74 24.16
C PRO A 137 21.16 -12.34 24.43
N PHE A 138 21.77 -11.59 25.35
CA PHE A 138 21.41 -10.23 25.72
C PHE A 138 22.20 -9.17 24.93
N ALA A 139 23.01 -9.58 23.96
CA ALA A 139 23.70 -8.66 23.07
C ALA A 139 22.71 -7.89 22.17
N GLY A 140 22.96 -6.59 22.00
CA GLY A 140 22.11 -5.70 21.20
C GLY A 140 20.84 -5.23 21.90
N SER A 141 20.27 -4.14 21.38
CA SER A 141 19.02 -3.54 21.87
C SER A 141 17.83 -3.99 21.02
N VAL A 142 16.69 -4.12 21.68
CA VAL A 142 15.38 -4.26 21.02
C VAL A 142 15.05 -2.92 20.36
N SER A 143 14.64 -3.00 19.10
CA SER A 143 14.14 -1.87 18.31
C SER A 143 13.12 -2.44 17.34
N ALA A 144 11.85 -2.38 17.73
CA ALA A 144 10.76 -2.97 16.95
C ALA A 144 9.68 -1.95 16.56
N THR A 145 9.91 -0.67 16.87
CA THR A 145 9.11 0.44 16.35
C THR A 145 9.36 0.59 14.85
N SER A 146 8.29 0.63 14.06
CA SER A 146 8.39 0.85 12.62
C SER A 146 8.86 2.28 12.32
N GLY A 147 10.12 2.39 11.90
CA GLY A 147 10.79 3.66 11.61
C GLY A 147 11.75 3.57 10.43
N SER A 148 11.87 2.40 9.80
CA SER A 148 12.87 2.15 8.76
C SER A 148 12.50 2.74 7.38
N GLY A 149 11.27 3.21 7.22
CA GLY A 149 10.77 3.83 5.99
C GLY A 149 10.39 2.85 4.87
N SER A 150 10.57 1.54 5.06
CA SER A 150 10.25 0.51 4.06
C SER A 150 10.04 -0.87 4.67
N LEU A 151 9.30 -1.76 4.00
CA LEU A 151 9.12 -3.13 4.48
C LEU A 151 10.46 -3.89 4.56
N GLU A 152 11.37 -3.69 3.60
CA GLU A 152 12.74 -4.23 3.66
C GLU A 152 13.45 -3.87 4.97
N GLY A 153 13.37 -2.60 5.39
CA GLY A 153 13.98 -2.15 6.62
C GLY A 153 13.34 -2.79 7.86
N GLU A 154 12.02 -2.95 7.86
CA GLU A 154 11.30 -3.68 8.91
C GLU A 154 11.70 -5.16 8.95
N GLY A 155 11.90 -5.78 7.78
CA GLY A 155 12.39 -7.16 7.65
C GLY A 155 13.78 -7.34 8.25
N LYS A 156 14.67 -6.36 8.07
CA LYS A 156 15.98 -6.36 8.74
C LYS A 156 15.87 -6.26 10.25
N LEU A 157 15.00 -5.39 10.76
CA LEU A 157 14.76 -5.28 12.20
C LEU A 157 14.19 -6.58 12.75
N MET A 158 13.22 -7.20 12.07
CA MET A 158 12.66 -8.49 12.48
C MET A 158 13.70 -9.61 12.45
N ALA A 159 14.67 -9.58 11.53
CA ALA A 159 15.73 -10.58 11.46
C ALA A 159 16.73 -10.51 12.62
N LEU A 160 16.73 -9.43 13.42
CA LEU A 160 17.56 -9.33 14.61
C LEU A 160 17.02 -10.27 15.71
N PRO A 161 17.83 -11.19 16.27
CA PRO A 161 17.36 -12.19 17.23
C PRO A 161 16.63 -11.60 18.45
N GLN A 162 17.11 -10.46 18.96
CA GLN A 162 16.53 -9.80 20.13
C GLN A 162 15.12 -9.25 19.88
N ASN A 163 14.74 -9.05 18.62
CA ASN A 163 13.41 -8.56 18.27
C ASN A 163 12.38 -9.70 18.18
N LEU A 164 12.74 -10.97 18.36
CA LEU A 164 11.80 -12.10 18.30
C LEU A 164 10.95 -12.11 17.01
N SER A 165 11.55 -11.75 15.87
CA SER A 165 10.86 -11.62 14.57
C SER A 165 9.78 -10.54 14.51
N ARG A 166 9.74 -9.56 15.43
CA ARG A 166 8.64 -8.58 15.52
C ARG A 166 9.00 -7.17 15.02
N SER A 167 8.01 -6.52 14.40
CA SER A 167 7.97 -5.08 14.12
C SER A 167 6.51 -4.59 14.21
N CYS A 168 6.30 -3.37 14.71
CA CYS A 168 4.99 -2.75 14.84
C CYS A 168 4.97 -1.31 14.35
N GLY A 169 3.94 -0.96 13.60
CA GLY A 169 3.62 0.42 13.24
C GLY A 169 2.28 0.88 13.82
N PHE A 170 2.32 1.82 14.76
CA PHE A 170 1.17 2.70 15.04
C PHE A 170 1.25 3.87 14.06
N LEU A 171 0.55 3.75 12.94
CA LEU A 171 0.71 4.63 11.79
C LEU A 171 -0.32 5.77 11.82
N PRO A 172 0.11 7.04 11.93
CA PRO A 172 -0.79 8.18 11.75
C PRO A 172 -1.42 8.18 10.35
N GLU A 173 -0.69 7.68 9.36
CA GLU A 173 -1.12 7.53 7.98
C GLU A 173 -0.96 6.06 7.54
N GLY A 174 -2.05 5.29 7.59
CA GLY A 174 -2.05 3.88 7.22
C GLY A 174 -1.69 3.63 5.75
N LYS A 175 -1.83 4.64 4.87
CA LYS A 175 -1.43 4.56 3.45
C LYS A 175 0.00 4.07 3.27
N ARG A 176 0.88 4.42 4.22
CA ARG A 176 2.28 3.99 4.24
C ARG A 176 2.40 2.46 4.21
N LEU A 177 1.60 1.76 4.99
CA LEU A 177 1.57 0.30 4.98
C LEU A 177 1.17 -0.23 3.59
N LEU A 178 0.08 0.30 3.03
CA LEU A 178 -0.40 -0.15 1.73
C LEU A 178 0.64 0.05 0.63
N GLN A 179 1.37 1.17 0.67
CA GLN A 179 2.47 1.44 -0.24
C GLN A 179 3.65 0.48 -0.03
N TRP A 180 3.99 0.16 1.22
CA TRP A 180 5.04 -0.80 1.54
C TRP A 180 4.70 -2.21 1.04
N LEU A 181 3.48 -2.69 1.30
CA LEU A 181 3.00 -3.99 0.82
C LEU A 181 2.97 -4.04 -0.71
N LYS A 182 2.54 -2.95 -1.38
CA LYS A 182 2.53 -2.87 -2.84
C LYS A 182 3.94 -2.90 -3.43
N ASN A 183 4.87 -2.16 -2.84
CA ASN A 183 6.26 -2.12 -3.30
C ASN A 183 6.96 -3.46 -3.10
N GLU A 184 6.76 -4.11 -1.95
CA GLU A 184 7.34 -5.42 -1.68
C GLU A 184 6.65 -6.51 -2.52
N GLY A 185 5.34 -6.41 -2.71
CA GLY A 185 4.53 -7.32 -3.52
C GLY A 185 4.98 -7.37 -4.98
N ALA A 186 5.55 -6.28 -5.51
CA ALA A 186 6.14 -6.26 -6.84
C ALA A 186 7.42 -7.12 -6.97
N ILE A 187 8.03 -7.50 -5.84
CA ILE A 187 9.21 -8.38 -5.76
C ILE A 187 8.81 -9.77 -5.27
N ASN A 188 7.92 -9.82 -4.28
CA ASN A 188 7.44 -11.03 -3.62
C ASN A 188 5.91 -11.00 -3.50
N GLU A 189 5.23 -11.64 -4.46
CA GLU A 189 3.76 -11.68 -4.50
C GLU A 189 3.13 -12.37 -3.27
N SER A 190 3.88 -13.23 -2.56
CA SER A 190 3.41 -13.90 -1.33
C SER A 190 3.61 -13.09 -0.06
N ILE A 191 4.19 -11.88 -0.11
CA ILE A 191 4.55 -11.11 1.10
C ILE A 191 3.37 -10.90 2.07
N VAL A 192 2.18 -10.62 1.56
CA VAL A 192 1.00 -10.39 2.39
C VAL A 192 0.61 -11.66 3.16
N VAL A 193 0.72 -12.81 2.52
CA VAL A 193 0.48 -14.11 3.16
C VAL A 193 1.59 -14.42 4.15
N GLU A 194 2.85 -14.17 3.78
CA GLU A 194 4.01 -14.43 4.63
C GLU A 194 3.96 -13.65 5.94
N LEU A 195 3.64 -12.37 5.89
CA LEU A 195 3.54 -11.54 7.08
C LEU A 195 2.30 -11.87 7.92
N PHE A 196 1.17 -12.19 7.28
CA PHE A 196 -0.10 -12.42 7.99
C PHE A 196 -0.19 -13.82 8.61
N GLU A 197 0.30 -14.85 7.93
CA GLU A 197 0.34 -16.24 8.41
C GLU A 197 1.66 -16.59 9.12
N ARG A 198 2.56 -15.61 9.26
CA ARG A 198 3.91 -15.77 9.82
C ARG A 198 4.71 -16.89 9.14
N SER A 199 4.53 -17.07 7.83
CA SER A 199 5.39 -17.98 7.08
C SER A 199 6.73 -17.32 6.79
N ARG A 200 7.75 -18.15 6.59
CA ARG A 200 9.13 -17.70 6.39
C ARG A 200 9.21 -16.63 5.31
N TRP A 201 9.76 -15.47 5.67
CA TRP A 201 10.07 -14.39 4.73
C TRP A 201 11.57 -14.36 4.47
N LYS A 202 11.96 -14.53 3.21
CA LYS A 202 13.36 -14.47 2.77
C LYS A 202 13.49 -13.42 1.68
N ARG A 203 14.39 -12.45 1.91
CA ARG A 203 14.78 -11.47 0.90
C ARG A 203 16.23 -11.69 0.54
N SER A 204 16.49 -12.11 -0.69
CA SER A 204 17.85 -12.26 -1.24
C SER A 204 18.15 -11.08 -2.16
N THR A 205 19.22 -10.35 -1.91
CA THR A 205 19.65 -9.21 -2.72
C THR A 205 21.13 -9.32 -3.06
N VAL A 206 21.55 -8.72 -4.19
CA VAL A 206 22.96 -8.68 -4.60
C VAL A 206 23.85 -8.02 -3.52
N ASN A 207 23.32 -7.01 -2.83
CA ASN A 207 23.96 -6.49 -1.64
C ASN A 207 23.67 -7.42 -0.45
N ALA A 208 24.70 -8.08 0.09
CA ALA A 208 24.59 -8.97 1.24
C ALA A 208 24.00 -8.28 2.48
N GLU A 209 24.26 -6.99 2.67
CA GLU A 209 23.72 -6.20 3.79
C GLU A 209 22.22 -5.97 3.69
N ARG A 210 21.62 -6.21 2.51
CA ARG A 210 20.17 -6.08 2.25
C ARG A 210 19.44 -7.43 2.24
N THR A 211 20.19 -8.52 2.43
CA THR A 211 19.66 -9.87 2.52
C THR A 211 19.28 -10.20 3.96
N PHE A 212 18.12 -10.82 4.16
CA PHE A 212 17.70 -11.31 5.47
C PHE A 212 16.75 -12.51 5.34
N VAL A 213 16.61 -13.24 6.44
CA VAL A 213 15.63 -14.32 6.60
C VAL A 213 14.96 -14.15 7.94
N VAL A 214 13.63 -14.18 7.94
CA VAL A 214 12.79 -14.19 9.15
C VAL A 214 11.93 -15.45 9.10
N SER A 215 12.13 -16.37 10.05
CA SER A 215 11.41 -17.66 10.06
C SER A 215 9.93 -17.50 10.36
N PHE A 216 9.59 -16.59 11.29
CA PHE A 216 8.22 -16.37 11.77
C PHE A 216 7.93 -14.87 11.92
N PRO A 217 7.89 -14.11 10.81
CA PRO A 217 7.72 -12.66 10.86
C PRO A 217 6.44 -12.30 11.62
N PHE A 218 6.51 -11.30 12.49
CA PHE A 218 5.40 -10.76 13.23
C PHE A 218 5.33 -9.26 12.93
N PHE A 219 4.57 -8.90 11.91
CA PHE A 219 4.41 -7.52 11.52
C PHE A 219 3.01 -7.03 11.86
N LEU A 220 2.91 -6.17 12.86
CA LEU A 220 1.66 -5.58 13.32
C LEU A 220 1.51 -4.15 12.81
N ALA A 221 0.29 -3.77 12.43
CA ALA A 221 0.01 -2.41 12.03
C ALA A 221 -1.38 -1.95 12.51
N SER A 222 -1.42 -0.78 13.15
CA SER A 222 -2.65 -0.14 13.57
C SER A 222 -2.62 1.34 13.21
N GLY A 223 -3.74 1.93 12.82
CA GLY A 223 -3.73 3.32 12.40
C GLY A 223 -5.08 3.84 11.93
N ALA A 224 -5.04 4.94 11.19
CA ALA A 224 -6.18 5.49 10.49
C ALA A 224 -5.92 5.54 8.98
N LEU A 225 -6.96 5.34 8.18
CA LEU A 225 -6.95 5.38 6.72
C LEU A 225 -8.07 6.28 6.22
N HIS A 226 -7.77 7.17 5.28
CA HIS A 226 -8.83 7.84 4.55
C HIS A 226 -9.41 6.86 3.51
N ILE A 227 -10.65 7.10 3.07
CA ILE A 227 -11.25 6.24 2.05
C ILE A 227 -10.42 6.22 0.76
N GLU A 228 -9.86 7.37 0.39
CA GLU A 228 -8.99 7.58 -0.75
C GLU A 228 -7.73 6.69 -0.72
N ASP A 229 -7.27 6.32 0.47
CA ASP A 229 -6.09 5.47 0.66
C ASP A 229 -6.38 4.01 0.30
N VAL A 230 -7.62 3.57 0.45
CA VAL A 230 -8.05 2.18 0.22
C VAL A 230 -8.81 1.98 -1.09
N LEU A 231 -9.23 3.05 -1.78
CA LEU A 231 -9.99 2.97 -3.05
C LEU A 231 -9.34 2.02 -4.09
N GLU A 232 -8.01 2.01 -4.21
CA GLU A 232 -7.33 1.13 -5.15
C GLU A 232 -7.61 -0.35 -4.90
N LEU A 233 -7.80 -0.75 -3.63
CA LEU A 233 -8.11 -2.13 -3.24
C LEU A 233 -9.50 -2.57 -3.74
N TYR A 234 -10.44 -1.63 -3.85
CA TYR A 234 -11.80 -1.91 -4.30
C TYR A 234 -11.95 -1.84 -5.82
N VAL A 235 -11.15 -1.02 -6.49
CA VAL A 235 -11.28 -0.81 -7.95
C VAL A 235 -10.33 -1.67 -8.79
N SER A 236 -9.15 -2.03 -8.28
CA SER A 236 -8.09 -2.66 -9.09
C SER A 236 -7.89 -4.16 -8.82
N GLY A 237 -8.84 -4.82 -8.15
CA GLY A 237 -8.89 -6.28 -8.02
C GLY A 237 -8.03 -6.89 -6.91
N ASP A 238 -7.50 -6.10 -5.97
CA ASP A 238 -6.73 -6.56 -4.79
C ASP A 238 -5.78 -7.76 -5.06
N PRO A 239 -4.77 -7.60 -5.94
CA PRO A 239 -3.96 -8.72 -6.41
C PRO A 239 -3.15 -9.41 -5.31
N LEU A 240 -2.84 -8.71 -4.21
CA LEU A 240 -2.12 -9.26 -3.06
C LEU A 240 -3.08 -9.84 -1.99
N GLY A 241 -4.40 -9.77 -2.20
CA GLY A 241 -5.40 -10.25 -1.25
C GLY A 241 -5.36 -9.55 0.12
N ILE A 242 -5.12 -8.24 0.12
CA ILE A 242 -5.03 -7.37 1.31
C ILE A 242 -6.40 -7.23 1.99
N ARG A 243 -7.50 -7.07 1.25
CA ARG A 243 -8.85 -6.82 1.82
C ARG A 243 -9.29 -7.91 2.79
N GLY A 244 -8.94 -9.17 2.52
CA GLY A 244 -9.27 -10.28 3.41
C GLY A 244 -8.46 -10.32 4.72
N ARG A 245 -7.48 -9.42 4.90
CA ARG A 245 -6.53 -9.38 6.03
C ARG A 245 -6.52 -8.02 6.74
N LEU A 246 -6.79 -6.95 5.99
CA LEU A 246 -6.97 -5.61 6.50
C LEU A 246 -8.33 -5.51 7.21
N GLY A 247 -8.33 -5.36 8.52
CA GLY A 247 -9.55 -5.08 9.27
C GLY A 247 -9.85 -3.58 9.23
N LEU A 248 -10.79 -3.20 8.39
CA LEU A 248 -11.34 -1.85 8.35
C LEU A 248 -12.55 -1.76 9.27
N PHE A 249 -12.63 -0.68 10.04
CA PHE A 249 -13.80 -0.38 10.84
C PHE A 249 -14.08 1.11 10.82
N TYR A 250 -15.33 1.47 11.04
CA TYR A 250 -15.76 2.85 11.22
C TYR A 250 -16.26 3.04 12.65
N ALA A 251 -16.28 4.28 13.14
CA ALA A 251 -16.97 4.62 14.37
C ALA A 251 -17.33 6.11 14.30
N ARG A 252 -18.49 6.49 14.83
CA ARG A 252 -18.95 7.89 14.79
C ARG A 252 -18.03 8.81 15.61
N ALA A 253 -17.84 10.04 15.13
CA ALA A 253 -17.10 11.09 15.85
C ALA A 253 -17.72 11.40 17.22
N THR A 254 -16.84 11.66 18.19
CA THR A 254 -17.24 12.09 19.54
C THR A 254 -17.26 13.61 19.59
N PHE A 255 -18.34 14.16 20.16
CA PHE A 255 -18.59 15.61 20.21
C PHE A 255 -18.68 16.09 21.66
N LYS A 256 -17.60 15.93 22.43
CA LYS A 256 -17.54 16.36 23.83
C LYS A 256 -17.03 17.79 23.95
N ARG A 257 -17.60 18.56 24.89
CA ARG A 257 -17.14 19.93 25.17
C ARG A 257 -15.94 19.90 26.11
N ALA A 258 -15.17 20.99 26.14
CA ALA A 258 -13.92 21.10 26.90
C ALA A 258 -14.07 20.66 28.38
N ARG A 259 -15.15 21.05 29.06
CA ARG A 259 -15.42 20.66 30.45
C ARG A 259 -15.59 19.16 30.64
N GLU A 260 -16.26 18.48 29.72
CA GLU A 260 -16.46 17.02 29.78
C GLU A 260 -15.14 16.29 29.56
N VAL A 261 -14.30 16.81 28.66
CA VAL A 261 -13.00 16.24 28.32
C VAL A 261 -12.00 16.44 29.45
N GLU A 262 -12.01 17.63 30.08
CA GLU A 262 -11.22 17.92 31.27
C GLU A 262 -11.63 17.01 32.44
N ALA A 263 -12.92 16.83 32.68
CA ALA A 263 -13.43 15.92 33.69
C ALA A 263 -13.03 14.45 33.42
N ALA A 264 -13.13 14.00 32.16
CA ALA A 264 -12.70 12.67 31.76
C ALA A 264 -11.18 12.48 31.92
N ALA A 265 -10.37 13.46 31.52
CA ALA A 265 -8.92 13.41 31.69
C ALA A 265 -8.53 13.32 33.17
N ALA A 266 -9.13 14.15 34.02
CA ALA A 266 -8.90 14.13 35.46
C ALA A 266 -9.33 12.81 36.12
N ALA A 267 -10.40 12.18 35.64
CA ALA A 267 -10.88 10.88 36.14
C ALA A 267 -9.93 9.72 35.79
N ILE A 268 -9.14 9.84 34.72
CA ILE A 268 -8.20 8.80 34.29
C ILE A 268 -6.87 8.92 35.02
N SER A 269 -6.34 10.14 35.11
CA SER A 269 -5.10 10.40 35.81
C SER A 269 -5.04 11.84 36.32
N ALA A 270 -4.66 12.00 37.58
CA ALA A 270 -4.37 13.30 38.17
C ALA A 270 -3.03 13.88 37.67
N GLU A 271 -2.13 13.03 37.16
CA GLU A 271 -0.81 13.43 36.67
C GLU A 271 -0.83 13.64 35.15
N ARG A 272 -0.08 14.65 34.67
CA ARG A 272 0.00 14.97 33.24
C ARG A 272 0.54 13.85 32.34
N TYR A 273 1.32 12.91 32.90
CA TYR A 273 1.93 11.77 32.22
C TYR A 273 1.57 10.42 32.86
N GLY A 274 0.46 10.37 33.62
CA GLY A 274 0.11 9.17 34.38
C GLY A 274 -0.60 8.09 33.56
N LEU A 275 -1.23 8.45 32.43
CA LEU A 275 -1.93 7.48 31.57
C LEU A 275 -0.93 6.57 30.83
N GLU A 276 0.10 7.14 30.22
CA GLU A 276 1.18 6.42 29.55
C GLU A 276 1.83 5.42 30.51
N LYS A 277 2.13 5.87 31.74
CA LYS A 277 2.73 5.04 32.80
C LYS A 277 1.84 3.86 33.19
N ARG A 278 0.53 4.10 33.39
CA ARG A 278 -0.45 3.06 33.73
C ARG A 278 -0.56 2.01 32.63
N LEU A 279 -0.65 2.45 31.36
CA LEU A 279 -0.73 1.55 30.21
C LEU A 279 0.58 0.76 30.02
N ARG A 280 1.74 1.41 30.17
CA ARG A 280 3.04 0.75 30.17
C ARG A 280 3.10 -0.37 31.20
N GLU A 281 2.71 -0.11 32.45
CA GLU A 281 2.73 -1.13 33.52
C GLU A 281 1.81 -2.31 33.21
N ARG A 282 0.64 -2.05 32.61
CA ARG A 282 -0.30 -3.09 32.16
C ARG A 282 0.31 -3.97 31.05
N PHE A 283 0.78 -3.37 29.96
CA PHE A 283 1.29 -4.13 28.80
C PHE A 283 2.69 -4.72 29.02
N ALA A 284 3.46 -4.21 29.98
CA ALA A 284 4.70 -4.84 30.43
C ALA A 284 4.45 -6.27 30.94
N ARG A 285 3.26 -6.56 31.49
CA ARG A 285 2.88 -7.91 31.94
C ARG A 285 2.73 -8.87 30.76
N ALA A 286 2.08 -8.43 29.69
CA ALA A 286 1.97 -9.20 28.45
C ALA A 286 3.35 -9.51 27.88
N TRP A 287 4.24 -8.51 27.81
CA TRP A 287 5.62 -8.74 27.37
C TRP A 287 6.36 -9.75 28.25
N ARG A 288 6.31 -9.58 29.59
CA ARG A 288 6.98 -10.50 30.53
C ARG A 288 6.49 -11.93 30.38
N ALA A 289 5.20 -12.14 30.13
CA ALA A 289 4.63 -13.45 29.90
C ALA A 289 5.08 -14.09 28.58
N HIS A 290 5.53 -13.31 27.61
CA HIS A 290 5.81 -13.77 26.24
C HIS A 290 7.27 -13.61 25.81
N ASP A 291 8.14 -13.23 26.75
CA ASP A 291 9.57 -13.13 26.52
C ASP A 291 10.30 -14.36 27.12
N PRO A 292 10.65 -15.35 26.29
CA PRO A 292 11.31 -16.58 26.73
C PRO A 292 12.78 -16.38 27.12
N LEU A 293 13.36 -15.20 26.86
CA LEU A 293 14.77 -14.92 27.08
C LEU A 293 15.01 -14.18 28.41
N HIS A 294 14.09 -13.30 28.82
CA HIS A 294 14.33 -12.36 29.93
C HIS A 294 13.40 -12.54 31.13
N ALA A 295 12.16 -12.97 30.90
CA ALA A 295 11.10 -12.77 31.89
C ALA A 295 10.34 -14.05 32.21
N ALA A 296 9.97 -14.83 31.20
CA ALA A 296 9.21 -16.05 31.39
C ALA A 296 10.13 -17.29 31.44
N PRO A 297 9.90 -18.23 32.38
CA PRO A 297 10.61 -19.49 32.42
C PRO A 297 10.49 -20.27 31.10
N ALA A 298 11.59 -20.85 30.63
CA ALA A 298 11.65 -21.59 29.36
C ALA A 298 10.66 -22.77 29.27
N HIS A 299 10.30 -23.40 30.40
CA HIS A 299 9.33 -24.51 30.43
C HIS A 299 7.89 -24.11 30.07
N LEU A 300 7.60 -22.80 30.01
CA LEU A 300 6.30 -22.29 29.55
C LEU A 300 6.18 -22.20 28.02
N PHE A 301 7.25 -22.56 27.30
CA PHE A 301 7.33 -22.46 25.84
C PHE A 301 7.65 -23.80 25.20
N GLU A 302 7.13 -24.00 23.99
CA GLU A 302 7.46 -25.10 23.12
C GLU A 302 8.43 -24.64 22.03
N ASP A 303 9.52 -25.38 21.79
CA ASP A 303 10.42 -25.08 20.68
C ASP A 303 9.91 -25.66 19.37
N HIS A 304 9.81 -24.83 18.33
CA HIS A 304 9.55 -25.29 16.99
C HIS A 304 10.39 -24.51 15.98
N ALA A 305 11.27 -25.22 15.26
CA ALA A 305 12.18 -24.66 14.27
C ALA A 305 13.04 -23.50 14.82
N GLY A 306 13.48 -23.63 16.09
CA GLY A 306 14.33 -22.63 16.77
C GLY A 306 13.58 -21.36 17.18
N TYR A 307 12.24 -21.40 17.23
CA TYR A 307 11.41 -20.34 17.79
C TYR A 307 10.59 -20.89 18.95
N GLN A 308 10.52 -20.11 20.04
CA GLN A 308 9.87 -20.48 21.29
C GLN A 308 8.42 -19.99 21.28
N TRP A 309 7.47 -20.90 21.42
CA TRP A 309 6.04 -20.65 21.32
C TRP A 309 5.35 -20.80 22.67
N ARG A 310 4.61 -19.78 23.09
CA ARG A 310 3.66 -19.91 24.19
C ARG A 310 2.32 -20.39 23.61
N VAL A 311 1.98 -21.63 23.91
CA VAL A 311 0.83 -22.31 23.33
C VAL A 311 -0.45 -21.95 24.06
N TYR A 312 -1.47 -21.58 23.29
CA TYR A 312 -2.83 -21.32 23.72
C TYR A 312 -3.78 -22.37 23.15
N THR A 313 -4.84 -22.66 23.89
CA THR A 313 -5.92 -23.56 23.48
C THR A 313 -7.28 -22.90 23.70
N LEU A 314 -8.34 -23.49 23.17
CA LEU A 314 -9.72 -23.05 23.44
C LEU A 314 -10.27 -23.78 24.67
N ALA A 315 -11.05 -23.07 25.49
CA ALA A 315 -11.89 -23.71 26.49
C ALA A 315 -12.89 -24.69 25.82
N PRO A 316 -13.38 -25.74 26.52
CA PRO A 316 -14.26 -26.75 25.90
C PRO A 316 -15.49 -26.17 25.19
N GLU A 317 -16.14 -25.18 25.79
CA GLU A 317 -17.27 -24.46 25.20
C GLU A 317 -16.89 -23.56 24.03
N ALA A 318 -15.70 -22.96 24.06
CA ALA A 318 -15.14 -22.16 22.99
C ALA A 318 -14.79 -23.04 21.78
N LEU A 319 -14.28 -24.25 22.02
CA LEU A 319 -14.00 -25.24 20.99
C LEU A 319 -15.28 -25.69 20.28
N ARG A 320 -16.33 -26.03 21.03
CA ARG A 320 -17.63 -26.41 20.43
C ARG A 320 -18.22 -25.30 19.56
N ASP A 321 -18.12 -24.05 20.03
CA ASP A 321 -18.58 -22.88 19.26
C ASP A 321 -17.73 -22.67 17.99
N PHE A 322 -16.40 -22.86 18.07
CA PHE A 322 -15.51 -22.84 16.91
C PHE A 322 -15.88 -23.93 15.88
N GLU A 323 -16.06 -25.18 16.32
CA GLU A 323 -16.39 -26.32 15.47
C GLU A 323 -17.70 -26.10 14.71
N ALA A 324 -18.76 -25.69 15.40
CA ALA A 324 -20.06 -25.41 14.80
C ALA A 324 -19.97 -24.35 13.68
N ARG A 325 -19.12 -23.33 13.86
CA ARG A 325 -18.92 -22.27 12.88
C ARG A 325 -18.02 -22.69 11.74
N PHE A 326 -16.97 -23.46 12.04
CA PHE A 326 -16.10 -24.03 11.03
C PHE A 326 -16.92 -24.88 10.05
N ASP A 327 -17.83 -25.69 10.57
CA ASP A 327 -18.74 -26.52 9.78
C ASP A 327 -19.73 -25.67 8.99
N TYR A 328 -20.36 -24.67 9.63
CA TYR A 328 -21.25 -23.73 8.94
C TYR A 328 -20.56 -23.07 7.73
N HIS A 329 -19.38 -22.49 7.93
CA HIS A 329 -18.65 -21.85 6.83
C HIS A 329 -18.11 -22.85 5.81
N THR A 330 -17.83 -24.09 6.20
CA THR A 330 -17.49 -25.15 5.25
C THR A 330 -18.66 -25.47 4.34
N GLN A 331 -19.87 -25.61 4.89
CA GLN A 331 -21.09 -25.82 4.11
C GLN A 331 -21.38 -24.65 3.15
N GLN A 332 -21.25 -23.40 3.62
CA GLN A 332 -21.45 -22.23 2.76
C GLN A 332 -20.38 -22.14 1.66
N GLN A 333 -19.12 -22.47 1.98
CA GLN A 333 -18.03 -22.52 1.00
C GLN A 333 -18.31 -23.58 -0.07
N GLU A 334 -18.75 -24.78 0.31
CA GLU A 334 -19.09 -25.86 -0.61
C GLU A 334 -20.24 -25.46 -1.53
N ALA A 335 -21.31 -24.87 -0.98
CA ALA A 335 -22.44 -24.38 -1.76
C ALA A 335 -22.05 -23.28 -2.77
N ALA A 336 -21.06 -22.44 -2.45
CA ALA A 336 -20.54 -21.41 -3.33
C ALA A 336 -19.42 -21.90 -4.28
N HIS A 337 -18.88 -23.09 -4.07
CA HIS A 337 -17.70 -23.58 -4.79
C HIS A 337 -17.99 -23.70 -6.30
N LEU A 338 -17.13 -23.08 -7.12
CA LEU A 338 -17.27 -22.98 -8.58
C LEU A 338 -18.55 -22.28 -9.10
N GLN A 339 -19.44 -21.84 -8.21
CA GLN A 339 -20.64 -21.06 -8.56
C GLN A 339 -20.44 -19.57 -8.29
N ARG A 340 -19.89 -19.23 -7.12
CA ARG A 340 -19.69 -17.87 -6.61
C ARG A 340 -18.32 -17.78 -5.93
N LEU A 341 -17.27 -17.64 -6.74
CA LEU A 341 -15.87 -17.72 -6.27
C LEU A 341 -15.54 -16.73 -5.15
N ALA A 342 -16.04 -15.48 -5.22
CA ALA A 342 -15.82 -14.47 -4.18
C ALA A 342 -16.39 -14.90 -2.82
N GLU A 343 -17.58 -15.50 -2.82
CA GLU A 343 -18.26 -15.98 -1.62
C GLU A 343 -17.60 -17.25 -1.05
N SER A 344 -17.18 -18.16 -1.93
CA SER A 344 -16.35 -19.31 -1.55
C SER A 344 -15.04 -18.86 -0.87
N HIS A 345 -14.35 -17.87 -1.43
CA HIS A 345 -13.12 -17.33 -0.82
C HIS A 345 -13.37 -16.64 0.51
N PHE A 346 -14.49 -15.92 0.66
CA PHE A 346 -14.90 -15.31 1.93
C PHE A 346 -15.09 -16.39 3.00
N HIS A 347 -15.92 -17.39 2.72
CA HIS A 347 -16.23 -18.45 3.69
C HIS A 347 -15.01 -19.29 4.06
N SER A 348 -14.08 -19.51 3.13
CA SER A 348 -12.78 -20.16 3.43
C SER A 348 -12.02 -19.42 4.55
N LYS A 349 -11.95 -18.08 4.47
CA LYS A 349 -11.25 -17.25 5.47
C LYS A 349 -12.05 -17.08 6.76
N ALA A 350 -13.37 -16.98 6.67
CA ALA A 350 -14.26 -16.74 7.81
C ALA A 350 -14.17 -17.85 8.88
N LYS A 351 -13.83 -19.08 8.47
CA LYS A 351 -13.60 -20.24 9.36
C LYS A 351 -12.70 -19.93 10.55
N THR A 352 -11.65 -19.13 10.36
CA THR A 352 -10.59 -18.95 11.36
C THR A 352 -10.24 -17.50 11.64
N LYS A 353 -10.74 -16.54 10.86
CA LYS A 353 -10.41 -15.11 11.01
C LYS A 353 -10.66 -14.59 12.43
N HIS A 354 -11.82 -14.89 13.00
CA HIS A 354 -12.25 -14.44 14.33
C HIS A 354 -11.34 -14.89 15.48
N LEU A 355 -10.62 -16.02 15.31
CA LEU A 355 -9.71 -16.56 16.32
C LEU A 355 -8.54 -15.60 16.64
N ARG A 356 -8.07 -14.84 15.63
CA ARG A 356 -7.00 -13.84 15.82
C ARG A 356 -7.46 -12.71 16.74
N HIS A 357 -8.72 -12.28 16.58
CA HIS A 357 -9.32 -11.23 17.39
C HIS A 357 -9.64 -11.72 18.81
N ALA A 358 -10.12 -12.96 18.94
CA ALA A 358 -10.34 -13.60 20.23
C ALA A 358 -9.04 -13.73 21.03
N LEU A 359 -7.95 -14.18 20.39
CA LEU A 359 -6.65 -14.27 21.04
C LEU A 359 -6.13 -12.88 21.46
N ALA A 360 -6.22 -11.88 20.58
CA ALA A 360 -5.80 -10.52 20.92
C ALA A 360 -6.60 -9.93 22.11
N LEU A 361 -7.91 -10.18 22.16
CA LEU A 361 -8.76 -9.78 23.30
C LEU A 361 -8.38 -10.50 24.58
N HIS A 362 -8.15 -11.81 24.51
CA HIS A 362 -7.69 -12.61 25.64
C HIS A 362 -6.36 -12.08 26.20
N LEU A 363 -5.37 -11.82 25.34
CA LEU A 363 -4.08 -11.24 25.74
C LEU A 363 -4.24 -9.85 26.38
N CYS A 364 -5.15 -9.03 25.84
CA CYS A 364 -5.43 -7.70 26.37
C CYS A 364 -6.10 -7.75 27.74
N GLU A 365 -7.01 -8.70 27.96
CA GLU A 365 -7.66 -8.92 29.26
C GLU A 365 -6.68 -9.47 30.30
N GLU A 366 -5.87 -10.48 29.96
CA GLU A 366 -4.85 -11.02 30.87
C GLU A 366 -3.85 -9.93 31.31
N SER A 367 -3.49 -9.01 30.41
CA SER A 367 -2.65 -7.86 30.77
C SER A 367 -3.30 -6.97 31.84
N ARG A 368 -4.63 -6.81 31.79
CA ARG A 368 -5.42 -6.02 32.74
C ARG A 368 -5.54 -6.72 34.09
N LEU A 369 -5.92 -8.00 34.07
CA LEU A 369 -6.11 -8.83 35.27
C LEU A 369 -4.85 -8.92 36.12
N GLY A 370 -3.68 -8.89 35.48
CA GLY A 370 -2.42 -8.70 36.19
C GLY A 370 -1.88 -9.95 36.87
N HIS A 371 -2.21 -11.13 36.32
CA HIS A 371 -1.67 -12.40 36.76
C HIS A 371 -0.14 -12.41 36.69
N ALA A 372 0.48 -13.19 37.59
CA ALA A 372 1.90 -13.47 37.50
C ALA A 372 2.22 -14.25 36.21
N VAL A 373 3.48 -14.24 35.77
CA VAL A 373 3.90 -14.90 34.51
C VAL A 373 3.52 -16.39 34.44
N ASN A 374 3.60 -17.09 35.58
CA ASN A 374 3.24 -18.50 35.72
C ASN A 374 1.73 -18.75 35.82
N GLU A 375 0.96 -17.73 36.19
CA GLU A 375 -0.50 -17.78 36.35
C GLU A 375 -1.24 -17.24 35.12
N TRP A 376 -0.50 -16.68 34.17
CA TRP A 376 -1.03 -16.16 32.93
C TRP A 376 -1.76 -17.25 32.15
N ASN A 377 -3.06 -17.06 31.96
CA ASN A 377 -3.96 -18.06 31.45
C ASN A 377 -3.76 -18.25 29.94
N THR A 378 -3.50 -19.48 29.51
CA THR A 378 -3.33 -19.85 28.10
C THR A 378 -4.57 -20.49 27.48
N VAL A 379 -5.69 -20.55 28.22
CA VAL A 379 -6.96 -21.07 27.74
C VAL A 379 -7.89 -19.91 27.36
N VAL A 380 -8.15 -19.78 26.06
CA VAL A 380 -9.02 -18.73 25.50
C VAL A 380 -10.50 -19.11 25.75
N PRO A 381 -11.26 -18.28 26.48
CA PRO A 381 -12.60 -18.63 26.91
C PRO A 381 -13.66 -18.28 25.83
N LEU A 382 -14.88 -18.83 25.96
CA LEU A 382 -15.97 -18.57 25.01
C LEU A 382 -16.31 -17.08 24.86
N PRO A 383 -16.35 -16.26 25.93
CA PRO A 383 -16.57 -14.82 25.77
C PRO A 383 -15.60 -14.14 24.80
N ALA A 384 -14.32 -14.53 24.79
CA ALA A 384 -13.33 -13.99 23.86
C ALA A 384 -13.68 -14.37 22.40
N MET A 385 -14.16 -15.59 22.19
CA MET A 385 -14.64 -16.08 20.89
C MET A 385 -15.89 -15.34 20.39
N LEU A 386 -16.84 -15.07 21.29
CA LEU A 386 -18.07 -14.35 20.95
C LEU A 386 -17.77 -12.91 20.51
N VAL A 387 -16.92 -12.20 21.26
CA VAL A 387 -16.50 -10.84 20.92
C VAL A 387 -15.57 -10.82 19.71
N GLY A 388 -14.61 -11.74 19.62
CA GLY A 388 -13.72 -11.88 18.47
C GLY A 388 -14.49 -12.10 17.16
N ARG A 389 -15.58 -12.88 17.20
CA ARG A 389 -16.53 -12.98 16.09
C ARG A 389 -17.17 -11.64 15.80
N ALA A 390 -17.77 -11.00 16.80
CA ALA A 390 -18.48 -9.74 16.58
C ALA A 390 -17.57 -8.67 15.94
N LEU A 391 -16.30 -8.63 16.33
CA LEU A 391 -15.27 -7.79 15.70
C LEU A 391 -15.00 -8.19 14.25
N SER A 392 -14.82 -9.48 13.96
CA SER A 392 -14.62 -9.96 12.58
C SER A 392 -15.81 -9.59 11.69
N ASP A 393 -17.02 -9.93 12.14
CA ASP A 393 -18.26 -9.70 11.40
C ASP A 393 -18.47 -8.21 11.15
N TYR A 394 -18.15 -7.38 12.14
CA TYR A 394 -18.24 -5.93 12.01
C TYR A 394 -17.29 -5.37 10.96
N MET A 395 -16.03 -5.83 10.96
CA MET A 395 -15.05 -5.41 9.96
C MET A 395 -15.42 -5.92 8.56
N ASP A 396 -15.96 -7.13 8.45
CA ASP A 396 -16.46 -7.68 7.19
C ASP A 396 -17.70 -6.94 6.67
N LYS A 397 -18.55 -6.41 7.57
CA LYS A 397 -19.64 -5.51 7.19
C LYS A 397 -19.09 -4.18 6.66
N CYS A 398 -18.17 -3.55 7.37
CA CYS A 398 -17.55 -2.30 6.91
C CYS A 398 -16.88 -2.45 5.54
N ASP A 399 -16.11 -3.53 5.31
CA ASP A 399 -15.48 -3.80 4.00
C ASP A 399 -16.53 -4.00 2.90
N ARG A 400 -17.63 -4.73 3.18
CA ARG A 400 -18.73 -4.92 2.22
C ARG A 400 -19.44 -3.62 1.92
N THR A 401 -19.79 -2.81 2.92
CA THR A 401 -20.41 -1.49 2.72
C THR A 401 -19.57 -0.60 1.81
N VAL A 402 -18.24 -0.57 2.03
CA VAL A 402 -17.33 0.18 1.14
C VAL A 402 -17.30 -0.42 -0.26
N ALA A 403 -17.21 -1.75 -0.39
CA ALA A 403 -17.16 -2.42 -1.68
C ALA A 403 -18.42 -2.20 -2.52
N ASP A 404 -19.60 -2.38 -1.90
CA ASP A 404 -20.90 -2.22 -2.54
C ASP A 404 -21.11 -0.76 -2.93
N PHE A 405 -20.73 0.18 -2.07
CA PHE A 405 -20.81 1.61 -2.38
C PHE A 405 -19.88 2.00 -3.54
N VAL A 406 -18.64 1.52 -3.56
CA VAL A 406 -17.70 1.78 -4.67
C VAL A 406 -18.22 1.16 -5.97
N ALA A 407 -18.81 -0.03 -5.92
CA ALA A 407 -19.43 -0.67 -7.08
C ALA A 407 -20.64 0.12 -7.61
N ASP A 408 -21.49 0.64 -6.72
CA ASP A 408 -22.61 1.50 -7.08
C ASP A 408 -22.14 2.83 -7.69
N VAL A 409 -21.12 3.48 -7.11
CA VAL A 409 -20.52 4.69 -7.70
C VAL A 409 -19.96 4.42 -9.11
N LEU A 410 -19.35 3.26 -9.34
CA LEU A 410 -18.90 2.84 -10.67
C LEU A 410 -20.08 2.69 -11.64
N GLN A 411 -21.15 2.03 -11.22
CA GLN A 411 -22.36 1.83 -12.04
C GLN A 411 -23.07 3.16 -12.35
N ARG A 412 -23.23 4.05 -11.36
CA ARG A 412 -23.78 5.41 -11.54
C ARG A 412 -22.93 6.23 -12.51
N GLY A 413 -21.61 6.07 -12.47
CA GLY A 413 -20.67 6.71 -13.40
C GLY A 413 -20.78 6.21 -14.85
N ASP A 414 -21.15 4.94 -15.04
CA ASP A 414 -21.38 4.33 -16.35
C ASP A 414 -22.78 4.64 -16.92
N ALA A 415 -23.77 4.94 -16.06
CA ALA A 415 -25.16 5.25 -16.43
C ALA A 415 -25.41 6.71 -16.90
N ALA A 416 -24.44 7.61 -16.76
CA ALA A 416 -24.59 8.99 -17.20
C ALA A 416 -24.41 9.11 -18.74
N PRO A 417 -25.40 9.62 -19.50
CA PRO A 417 -25.21 9.91 -20.92
C PRO A 417 -24.15 11.01 -21.02
N LYS A 418 -23.00 10.70 -21.62
CA LYS A 418 -21.87 11.63 -21.77
C LYS A 418 -22.34 12.97 -22.37
N PRO A 419 -22.35 14.07 -21.60
CA PRO A 419 -22.35 15.38 -22.18
C PRO A 419 -20.89 15.71 -22.48
N SER A 420 -20.56 15.90 -23.75
CA SER A 420 -19.43 16.74 -24.11
C SER A 420 -19.70 18.14 -23.54
N VAL A 421 -18.92 18.59 -22.57
CA VAL A 421 -18.38 19.97 -22.38
C VAL A 421 -17.46 19.92 -21.14
N GLY A 422 -16.35 20.68 -21.21
CA GLY A 422 -15.16 20.57 -20.38
C GLY A 422 -15.31 20.84 -18.88
N GLY A 423 -14.50 20.10 -18.11
CA GLY A 423 -14.23 20.29 -16.68
C GLY A 423 -12.97 19.50 -16.32
N GLY A 424 -11.80 20.14 -16.41
CA GLY A 424 -10.48 19.49 -16.43
C GLY A 424 -9.96 19.05 -15.07
N GLY A 425 -10.04 17.75 -14.77
CA GLY A 425 -9.04 17.09 -13.93
C GLY A 425 -7.75 16.90 -14.73
N ARG A 426 -6.59 17.39 -14.24
CA ARG A 426 -5.30 17.29 -14.94
C ARG A 426 -5.04 15.83 -15.34
N ALA A 427 -5.05 15.56 -16.65
CA ALA A 427 -4.71 14.26 -17.20
C ALA A 427 -3.31 13.83 -16.72
N THR A 428 -3.15 12.55 -16.37
CA THR A 428 -1.83 12.00 -16.02
C THR A 428 -0.86 12.20 -17.18
N VAL A 429 0.45 12.29 -16.93
CA VAL A 429 1.47 12.45 -17.99
C VAL A 429 1.30 11.40 -19.09
N ARG A 430 0.97 10.16 -18.72
CA ARG A 430 0.69 9.07 -19.65
C ARG A 430 -0.54 9.31 -20.53
N GLN A 431 -1.64 9.79 -19.94
CA GLN A 431 -2.85 10.15 -20.68
C GLN A 431 -2.62 11.36 -21.60
N GLN A 432 -1.82 12.33 -21.15
CA GLN A 432 -1.42 13.47 -21.97
C GLN A 432 -0.60 13.03 -23.18
N LEU A 433 0.36 12.12 -22.99
CA LEU A 433 1.17 11.57 -24.09
C LEU A 433 0.34 10.73 -25.06
N LEU A 434 -0.57 9.89 -24.54
CA LEU A 434 -1.51 9.14 -25.38
C LEU A 434 -2.44 10.06 -26.17
N ALA A 435 -2.91 11.14 -25.55
CA ALA A 435 -3.70 12.16 -26.24
C ALA A 435 -2.89 12.81 -27.37
N VAL A 436 -1.62 13.15 -27.13
CA VAL A 436 -0.71 13.67 -28.17
C VAL A 436 -0.49 12.65 -29.29
N LEU A 437 -0.27 11.37 -28.98
CA LEU A 437 -0.14 10.31 -30.01
C LEU A 437 -1.41 10.11 -30.84
N ALA A 438 -2.58 10.42 -30.26
CA ALA A 438 -3.88 10.36 -30.93
C ALA A 438 -4.25 11.65 -31.70
N THR A 439 -3.45 12.73 -31.62
CA THR A 439 -3.72 13.97 -32.36
C THR A 439 -3.58 13.81 -33.87
N ASN A 440 -4.21 14.71 -34.62
CA ASN A 440 -4.09 14.86 -36.07
C ASN A 440 -3.03 15.91 -36.45
N GLN A 441 -2.74 16.05 -37.74
CA GLN A 441 -1.72 16.97 -38.26
C GLN A 441 -1.97 18.46 -37.91
N GLY A 442 -3.22 18.86 -37.65
CA GLY A 442 -3.58 20.26 -37.35
C GLY A 442 -3.03 20.78 -36.02
N HIS A 443 -2.65 19.89 -35.10
CA HIS A 443 -2.08 20.28 -33.81
C HIS A 443 -0.68 20.92 -33.92
N LEU A 444 0.03 20.65 -35.02
CA LEU A 444 1.35 21.25 -35.28
C LEU A 444 1.24 22.73 -35.66
N GLU A 445 0.19 23.13 -36.38
CA GLU A 445 -0.04 24.52 -36.77
C GLU A 445 -0.38 25.42 -35.57
N GLN A 446 -0.98 24.81 -34.54
CA GLN A 446 -1.39 25.46 -33.29
C GLN A 446 -0.24 25.59 -32.26
N LEU A 447 0.97 25.17 -32.62
CA LEU A 447 2.14 25.30 -31.75
C LEU A 447 2.43 26.77 -31.42
N GLN A 448 2.59 27.02 -30.12
CA GLN A 448 3.01 28.32 -29.61
C GLN A 448 4.50 28.55 -29.92
N PRO A 449 4.93 29.79 -30.26
CA PRO A 449 6.30 30.08 -30.68
C PRO A 449 7.42 29.49 -29.79
N PRO A 450 7.33 29.55 -28.44
CA PRO A 450 8.38 29.01 -27.56
C PRO A 450 8.60 27.49 -27.68
N ARG A 451 7.62 26.75 -28.22
CA ARG A 451 7.67 25.28 -28.37
C ARG A 451 8.16 24.85 -29.75
N ILE A 452 8.21 25.74 -30.73
CA ILE A 452 8.54 25.40 -32.12
C ILE A 452 10.02 24.99 -32.22
N HIS A 453 10.94 25.81 -31.70
CA HIS A 453 12.38 25.53 -31.75
C HIS A 453 12.76 24.18 -31.09
N PRO A 454 12.30 23.85 -29.86
CA PRO A 454 12.55 22.54 -29.25
C PRO A 454 12.01 21.36 -30.05
N VAL A 455 10.83 21.48 -30.64
CA VAL A 455 10.23 20.40 -31.46
C VAL A 455 11.08 20.15 -32.71
N LEU A 456 11.53 21.20 -33.40
CA LEU A 456 12.37 21.06 -34.58
C LEU A 456 13.75 20.47 -34.26
N GLU A 457 14.36 20.85 -33.13
CA GLU A 457 15.62 20.25 -32.66
C GLU A 457 15.47 18.77 -32.34
N ILE A 458 14.38 18.36 -31.70
CA ILE A 458 14.10 16.95 -31.44
C ILE A 458 13.89 16.18 -32.76
N MET A 459 13.17 16.76 -33.72
CA MET A 459 12.98 16.14 -35.04
C MET A 459 14.33 15.89 -35.73
N ARG A 460 15.22 16.89 -35.74
CA ARG A 460 16.57 16.77 -36.29
C ARG A 460 17.38 15.66 -35.60
N ALA A 461 17.33 15.61 -34.26
CA ALA A 461 18.06 14.61 -33.48
C ALA A 461 17.54 13.18 -33.71
N VAL A 462 16.22 12.99 -33.82
CA VAL A 462 15.62 11.69 -34.16
C VAL A 462 16.07 11.25 -35.55
N LEU A 463 16.04 12.14 -36.54
CA LEU A 463 16.41 11.82 -37.93
C LEU A 463 17.90 11.49 -38.08
N ARG A 464 18.79 12.14 -37.31
CA ARG A 464 20.24 11.86 -37.26
C ARG A 464 20.62 10.61 -36.46
N ALA A 465 19.73 10.10 -35.61
CA ALA A 465 20.04 8.93 -34.79
C ALA A 465 20.28 7.69 -35.66
N ARG A 466 21.37 6.97 -35.37
CA ARG A 466 21.81 5.78 -36.13
C ARG A 466 20.97 4.54 -35.85
N HIS A 467 20.34 4.47 -34.68
CA HIS A 467 19.55 3.31 -34.28
C HIS A 467 18.14 3.35 -34.89
N PRO A 468 17.61 2.19 -35.34
CA PRO A 468 16.28 2.11 -35.96
C PRO A 468 15.15 2.26 -34.94
N TRP A 469 15.37 1.81 -33.70
CA TRP A 469 14.49 2.01 -32.55
C TRP A 469 15.09 3.08 -31.65
N ILE A 470 14.37 4.19 -31.51
CA ILE A 470 14.85 5.36 -30.80
C ILE A 470 13.99 5.57 -29.57
N GLU A 471 14.63 5.55 -28.42
CA GLU A 471 14.02 5.84 -27.14
C GLU A 471 14.06 7.34 -26.82
N SER A 472 12.97 7.90 -26.30
CA SER A 472 12.88 9.31 -25.91
C SER A 472 14.00 9.75 -24.97
N GLY A 473 14.39 8.89 -24.01
CA GLY A 473 15.44 9.19 -23.05
C GLY A 473 16.83 9.44 -23.69
N ASN A 474 17.10 8.82 -24.84
CA ASN A 474 18.39 8.99 -25.54
C ASN A 474 18.44 10.30 -26.32
N ILE A 475 17.33 10.70 -26.93
CA ILE A 475 17.24 11.94 -27.70
C ILE A 475 17.22 13.17 -26.79
N LEU A 476 16.47 13.11 -25.68
CA LEU A 476 16.40 14.22 -24.72
C LEU A 476 17.76 14.58 -24.09
N LYS A 477 18.75 13.67 -24.15
CA LYS A 477 20.13 13.89 -23.68
C LYS A 477 21.08 14.45 -24.74
N VAL A 478 20.69 14.48 -26.01
CA VAL A 478 21.50 15.06 -27.10
C VAL A 478 21.73 16.54 -26.81
N ALA A 479 22.97 17.02 -26.97
CA ALA A 479 23.37 18.36 -26.53
C ALA A 479 22.47 19.48 -27.10
N SER A 480 22.09 19.41 -28.38
CA SER A 480 21.21 20.41 -28.99
C SER A 480 19.78 20.37 -28.41
N CYS A 481 19.19 19.17 -28.23
CA CYS A 481 17.89 19.02 -27.59
C CYS A 481 17.91 19.45 -26.12
N LYS A 482 18.93 19.06 -25.36
CA LYS A 482 19.11 19.47 -23.96
C LYS A 482 19.21 20.98 -23.84
N ASN A 483 19.82 21.65 -24.82
CA ASN A 483 19.93 23.11 -24.87
C ASN A 483 18.61 23.80 -25.22
N ALA A 484 17.87 23.26 -26.17
CA ALA A 484 16.54 23.79 -26.53
C ALA A 484 15.49 23.57 -25.43
N LEU A 485 15.66 22.52 -24.62
CA LEU A 485 14.68 22.11 -23.59
C LEU A 485 14.94 22.67 -22.19
N ARG A 486 15.98 23.49 -21.98
CA ARG A 486 16.45 23.95 -20.66
C ARG A 486 15.37 24.61 -19.80
N THR A 487 14.40 25.26 -20.44
CA THR A 487 13.32 26.01 -19.78
C THR A 487 12.06 25.19 -19.49
N PHE A 488 12.00 23.92 -19.92
CA PHE A 488 10.84 23.05 -19.79
C PHE A 488 11.04 22.02 -18.68
N GLY A 489 9.98 21.73 -17.91
CA GLY A 489 10.00 20.67 -16.90
C GLY A 489 10.07 19.26 -17.52
N SER A 490 10.55 18.26 -16.77
CA SER A 490 10.72 16.89 -17.30
C SER A 490 9.46 16.26 -17.93
N PRO A 491 8.22 16.49 -17.43
CA PRO A 491 7.02 15.98 -18.10
C PRO A 491 6.73 16.68 -19.42
N GLU A 492 7.02 17.98 -19.51
CA GLU A 492 6.81 18.79 -20.71
C GLU A 492 7.83 18.47 -21.80
N GLN A 493 9.09 18.20 -21.41
CA GLN A 493 10.13 17.74 -22.33
C GLN A 493 9.71 16.44 -23.04
N LEU A 494 9.10 15.51 -22.30
CA LEU A 494 8.60 14.26 -22.87
C LEU A 494 7.38 14.48 -23.78
N GLN A 495 6.51 15.45 -23.48
CA GLN A 495 5.41 15.84 -24.37
C GLN A 495 5.93 16.44 -25.68
N LEU A 496 6.95 17.31 -25.62
CA LEU A 496 7.58 17.89 -26.81
C LEU A 496 8.25 16.82 -27.67
N TYR A 497 8.88 15.81 -27.05
CA TYR A 497 9.38 14.65 -27.78
C TYR A 497 8.27 13.87 -28.46
N CYS A 498 7.18 13.60 -27.75
CA CYS A 498 6.03 12.89 -28.27
C CYS A 498 5.41 13.60 -29.48
N LEU A 499 5.35 14.93 -29.43
CA LEU A 499 4.85 15.77 -30.52
C LEU A 499 5.79 15.74 -31.74
N ALA A 500 7.11 15.84 -31.52
CA ALA A 500 8.11 15.73 -32.57
C ALA A 500 8.07 14.35 -33.26
N ALA A 501 7.97 13.27 -32.48
CA ALA A 501 7.82 11.91 -32.99
C ALA A 501 6.53 11.75 -33.82
N LYS A 502 5.42 12.36 -33.38
CA LYS A 502 4.17 12.37 -34.14
C LYS A 502 4.25 13.21 -35.42
N ALA A 503 4.98 14.32 -35.41
CA ALA A 503 5.24 15.10 -36.62
C ALA A 503 6.02 14.29 -37.66
N LEU A 504 7.06 13.58 -37.24
CA LEU A 504 7.84 12.70 -38.12
C LEU A 504 7.02 11.50 -38.64
N TYR A 505 6.07 11.01 -37.85
CA TYR A 505 5.09 10.02 -38.29
C TYR A 505 4.24 10.55 -39.44
N PHE A 506 3.71 11.78 -39.33
CA PHE A 506 2.92 12.40 -40.39
C PHE A 506 3.74 12.75 -41.63
N ALA A 507 5.03 13.03 -41.44
CA ALA A 507 6.00 13.21 -42.50
C ALA A 507 6.45 11.88 -43.16
N GLY A 508 5.92 10.74 -42.72
CA GLY A 508 6.20 9.43 -43.33
C GLY A 508 7.53 8.79 -42.93
N PHE A 509 8.29 9.38 -41.99
CA PHE A 509 9.63 8.91 -41.60
C PHE A 509 9.65 7.74 -40.62
N GLY A 510 8.50 7.34 -40.06
CA GLY A 510 8.49 6.25 -39.08
C GLY A 510 7.20 6.08 -38.29
N PHE A 511 7.26 5.17 -37.33
CA PHE A 511 6.19 4.91 -36.37
C PHE A 511 6.53 5.49 -35.00
N ALA A 512 5.57 6.16 -34.35
CA ALA A 512 5.71 6.65 -32.98
C ALA A 512 4.73 5.91 -32.06
N GLY A 513 5.21 5.40 -30.92
CA GLY A 513 4.36 4.69 -29.97
C GLY A 513 4.89 4.74 -28.54
N MET A 514 4.01 4.52 -27.58
CA MET A 514 4.38 4.45 -26.17
C MET A 514 4.93 3.07 -25.82
N GLY A 515 5.96 3.01 -24.98
CA GLY A 515 6.52 1.74 -24.50
C GLY A 515 5.52 0.90 -23.70
N THR A 516 5.74 -0.42 -23.70
CA THR A 516 4.85 -1.43 -23.09
C THR A 516 4.99 -1.51 -21.57
N ASN A 517 6.03 -0.89 -20.98
CA ASN A 517 6.26 -0.90 -19.55
C ASN A 517 5.14 -0.15 -18.80
N SER A 518 4.28 -0.84 -18.07
CA SER A 518 3.16 -0.28 -17.29
C SER A 518 3.60 0.49 -16.05
N HIS A 519 4.86 0.36 -15.58
CA HIS A 519 5.33 0.92 -14.32
C HIS A 519 6.58 1.83 -14.51
N GLY A 520 6.54 3.06 -13.97
CA GLY A 520 7.64 4.04 -14.05
C GLY A 520 7.37 5.22 -15.00
N THR A 521 8.40 6.06 -15.24
CA THR A 521 8.31 7.21 -16.15
C THR A 521 8.00 6.70 -17.57
N PRO A 522 6.94 7.21 -18.22
CA PRO A 522 6.57 6.75 -19.56
C PRO A 522 7.70 7.03 -20.56
N VAL A 523 7.90 6.11 -21.49
CA VAL A 523 8.91 6.20 -22.54
C VAL A 523 8.20 6.18 -23.89
N ILE A 524 8.62 7.06 -24.81
CA ILE A 524 8.13 7.08 -26.19
C ILE A 524 9.21 6.48 -27.08
N TRP A 525 8.80 5.57 -27.95
CA TRP A 525 9.62 4.94 -28.96
C TRP A 525 9.30 5.50 -30.35
N PHE A 526 10.33 5.75 -31.15
CA PHE A 526 10.20 6.03 -32.56
C PHE A 526 10.95 4.97 -33.39
N ARG A 527 10.26 4.32 -34.32
CA ARG A 527 10.83 3.37 -35.29
C ARG A 527 11.03 4.06 -36.62
N LYS A 528 12.28 4.25 -37.06
CA LYS A 528 12.60 4.92 -38.33
C LYS A 528 12.30 4.03 -39.55
N ARG A 529 11.87 4.67 -40.65
CA ARG A 529 11.62 4.05 -41.96
C ARG A 529 12.83 4.22 -42.90
N PRO A 530 13.31 3.21 -43.64
CA PRO A 530 14.30 3.44 -44.69
C PRO A 530 13.76 4.35 -45.80
N LEU A 531 14.59 5.25 -46.34
CA LEU A 531 14.23 6.02 -47.53
C LEU A 531 14.66 5.24 -48.78
N GLU A 532 13.69 4.74 -49.54
CA GLU A 532 13.95 3.99 -50.77
C GLU A 532 14.03 4.94 -51.97
N VAL A 533 15.20 4.95 -52.62
CA VAL A 533 15.46 5.71 -53.84
C VAL A 533 14.55 5.18 -54.95
N GLY A 534 13.73 6.05 -55.53
CA GLY A 534 12.76 5.67 -56.58
C GLY A 534 11.32 5.45 -56.08
N SER A 535 11.07 5.48 -54.77
CA SER A 535 9.69 5.52 -54.26
C SER A 535 9.02 6.86 -54.59
N GLY A 536 7.68 6.85 -54.82
CA GLY A 536 6.91 8.06 -55.12
C GLY A 536 7.01 9.16 -54.04
N SER A 537 7.36 8.78 -52.80
CA SER A 537 7.56 9.68 -51.66
C SER A 537 8.99 10.20 -51.46
N TYR A 538 9.97 9.68 -52.22
CA TYR A 538 11.40 9.95 -51.97
C TYR A 538 11.72 11.44 -52.12
N ALA A 539 11.27 12.06 -53.22
CA ALA A 539 11.50 13.48 -53.48
C ALA A 539 10.90 14.39 -52.39
N ILE A 540 9.70 14.06 -51.89
CA ILE A 540 9.04 14.83 -50.83
C ILE A 540 9.77 14.66 -49.50
N SER A 541 10.24 13.44 -49.20
CA SER A 541 11.04 13.16 -48.00
C SER A 541 12.36 13.93 -48.01
N VAL A 542 13.04 14.00 -49.16
CA VAL A 542 14.27 14.80 -49.34
C VAL A 542 13.97 16.28 -49.09
N ASN A 543 12.87 16.82 -49.64
CA ASN A 543 12.48 18.21 -49.42
C ASN A 543 12.18 18.51 -47.93
N ILE A 544 11.58 17.57 -47.20
CA ILE A 544 11.35 17.71 -45.75
C ILE A 544 12.67 17.70 -44.97
N LEU A 545 13.62 16.82 -45.32
CA LEU A 545 14.96 16.81 -44.73
C LEU A 545 15.68 18.14 -44.98
N THR A 546 15.64 18.65 -46.22
CA THR A 546 16.24 19.94 -46.58
C THR A 546 15.59 21.09 -45.82
N ALA A 547 14.26 21.09 -45.65
CA ALA A 547 13.57 22.10 -44.83
C ALA A 547 14.03 22.07 -43.36
N LEU A 548 14.34 20.90 -42.83
CA LEU A 548 14.92 20.75 -41.48
C LEU A 548 16.43 21.06 -41.42
N GLY A 549 17.07 21.41 -42.54
CA GLY A 549 18.50 21.67 -42.62
C GLY A 549 19.36 20.40 -42.56
N LEU A 550 18.82 19.27 -43.04
CA LEU A 550 19.49 17.97 -43.07
C LEU A 550 19.75 17.51 -44.51
N GLY A 551 20.96 16.99 -44.76
CA GLY A 551 21.27 16.25 -45.98
C GLY A 551 20.76 14.80 -45.93
N VAL A 552 20.56 14.18 -47.09
CA VAL A 552 20.18 12.75 -47.20
C VAL A 552 21.20 11.84 -46.51
N GLY A 553 22.49 12.19 -46.56
CA GLY A 553 23.56 11.44 -45.87
C GLY A 553 23.54 11.56 -44.34
N GLU A 554 22.85 12.57 -43.79
CA GLU A 554 22.61 12.68 -42.34
C GLU A 554 21.42 11.83 -41.89
N TYR A 555 20.55 11.45 -42.83
CA TYR A 555 19.50 10.48 -42.61
C TYR A 555 20.06 9.07 -42.70
N VAL A 556 20.44 8.50 -41.56
CA VAL A 556 20.87 7.10 -41.51
C VAL A 556 19.63 6.21 -41.53
N GLY A 557 19.32 5.62 -42.69
CA GLY A 557 18.22 4.68 -42.87
C GLY A 557 18.41 3.41 -42.02
N ALA A 558 17.31 2.90 -41.46
CA ALA A 558 17.31 1.70 -40.63
C ALA A 558 17.67 0.43 -41.42
N ASN A 559 18.44 -0.47 -40.82
CA ASN A 559 18.41 -1.88 -41.21
C ASN A 559 17.06 -2.46 -40.74
N LEU A 560 16.23 -2.95 -41.66
CA LEU A 560 14.88 -3.46 -41.36
C LEU A 560 14.89 -4.70 -40.44
N ASP A 561 16.03 -5.38 -40.37
CA ASP A 561 16.24 -6.62 -39.60
C ASP A 561 16.65 -6.39 -38.14
N ALA A 562 16.66 -5.14 -37.66
CA ALA A 562 17.03 -4.86 -36.28
C ALA A 562 15.98 -5.38 -35.30
N GLU A 563 16.42 -6.23 -34.36
CA GLU A 563 15.57 -6.80 -33.30
C GLU A 563 14.82 -5.71 -32.54
N ARG A 564 13.51 -5.92 -32.35
CA ARG A 564 12.65 -5.02 -31.58
C ARG A 564 13.01 -5.15 -30.08
N PRO A 565 13.32 -4.04 -29.39
CA PRO A 565 13.49 -4.06 -27.94
C PRO A 565 12.24 -4.59 -27.22
N SER A 566 12.41 -5.37 -26.15
CA SER A 566 11.30 -6.00 -25.41
C SER A 566 10.28 -5.01 -24.82
N THR A 567 10.70 -3.76 -24.59
CA THR A 567 9.87 -2.67 -24.05
C THR A 567 9.29 -1.74 -25.11
N ALA A 568 9.61 -1.95 -26.39
CA ALA A 568 9.08 -1.18 -27.50
C ALA A 568 7.68 -1.70 -27.92
N PRO A 569 6.77 -0.83 -28.38
CA PRO A 569 5.44 -1.24 -28.81
C PRO A 569 5.49 -2.16 -30.03
N ALA A 570 4.42 -2.94 -30.23
CA ALA A 570 4.14 -3.54 -31.54
C ALA A 570 3.99 -2.42 -32.57
N ALA A 571 4.87 -2.41 -33.58
CA ALA A 571 4.92 -1.37 -34.59
C ALA A 571 4.62 -1.98 -35.96
N ASP A 572 3.35 -1.90 -36.35
CA ASP A 572 2.98 -2.03 -37.75
C ASP A 572 3.29 -0.68 -38.42
N MET A 573 4.27 -0.67 -39.31
CA MET A 573 4.61 0.54 -40.07
C MET A 573 3.39 0.87 -40.95
N PRO A 574 2.63 1.93 -40.67
CA PRO A 574 1.41 2.23 -41.43
C PRO A 574 1.77 2.53 -42.89
N PRO A 575 0.84 2.38 -43.84
CA PRO A 575 1.07 2.82 -45.22
C PRO A 575 1.56 4.28 -45.25
N GLN A 576 2.35 4.64 -46.27
CA GLN A 576 2.84 6.01 -46.40
C GLN A 576 1.66 6.98 -46.37
N PRO A 577 1.74 8.10 -45.62
CA PRO A 577 0.65 9.06 -45.55
C PRO A 577 0.30 9.59 -46.94
N GLU A 578 -0.98 9.60 -47.31
CA GLU A 578 -1.46 10.01 -48.65
C GLU A 578 -1.21 11.50 -48.96
N ASP A 579 -0.87 12.33 -47.97
CA ASP A 579 -0.69 13.78 -48.13
C ASP A 579 0.59 14.33 -47.46
N MET A 580 1.76 13.80 -47.86
CA MET A 580 3.07 14.31 -47.42
C MET A 580 3.37 15.73 -47.95
N ALA A 581 2.73 16.14 -49.06
CA ALA A 581 2.91 17.47 -49.65
C ALA A 581 2.26 18.56 -48.78
N ALA A 582 1.05 18.34 -48.26
CA ALA A 582 0.44 19.27 -47.31
C ALA A 582 1.25 19.38 -46.01
N PHE A 583 1.87 18.29 -45.55
CA PHE A 583 2.77 18.35 -44.39
C PHE A 583 3.99 19.23 -44.63
N LEU A 584 4.63 19.13 -45.79
CA LEU A 584 5.79 19.96 -46.15
C LEU A 584 5.46 21.47 -46.10
N ALA A 585 4.30 21.87 -46.63
CA ALA A 585 3.84 23.26 -46.57
C ALA A 585 3.65 23.75 -45.12
N LYS A 586 3.10 22.91 -44.25
CA LYS A 586 2.90 23.22 -42.81
C LYS A 586 4.22 23.34 -42.07
N LEU A 587 5.18 22.47 -42.37
CA LEU A 587 6.52 22.52 -41.78
C LEU A 587 7.26 23.79 -42.19
N GLN A 588 7.18 24.19 -43.46
CA GLN A 588 7.77 25.45 -43.95
C GLN A 588 7.15 26.66 -43.24
N GLY A 589 5.84 26.68 -43.02
CA GLY A 589 5.16 27.71 -42.25
C GLY A 589 5.61 27.76 -40.77
N LEU A 590 5.89 26.62 -40.14
CA LEU A 590 6.44 26.57 -38.78
C LEU A 590 7.86 27.13 -38.70
N ILE A 591 8.71 26.81 -39.68
CA ILE A 591 10.09 27.32 -39.76
C ILE A 591 10.08 28.84 -39.98
N GLN A 592 9.22 29.35 -40.86
CA GLN A 592 9.06 30.80 -41.05
C GLN A 592 8.61 31.52 -39.77
N ARG A 593 7.68 30.92 -39.02
CA ARG A 593 7.24 31.46 -37.72
C ARG A 593 8.32 31.40 -36.64
N GLN A 594 9.21 30.40 -36.67
CA GLN A 594 10.39 30.38 -35.81
C GLN A 594 11.33 31.54 -36.15
N ASN A 595 11.67 31.70 -37.42
CA ASN A 595 12.59 32.75 -37.89
C ASN A 595 12.07 34.18 -37.68
N ALA A 596 10.75 34.36 -37.51
CA ALA A 596 10.13 35.64 -37.21
C ALA A 596 10.00 35.92 -35.69
N ALA A 597 10.23 34.92 -34.84
CA ALA A 597 10.17 35.01 -33.39
C ALA A 597 11.57 35.07 -32.73
N GLU A 598 12.61 34.75 -33.49
CA GLU A 598 14.03 35.06 -33.24
C GLU A 598 14.34 36.49 -33.71
#